data_AF-A0A2V5NED7-F1
#
_entry.id   AF-A0A2V5NED7-F1
#
_cell.length_a   1.000
_cell.length_b   1.000
_cell.length_c   1.000
_cell.angle_alpha   90.00
_cell.angle_beta   90.00
_cell.angle_gamma   90.00
#
_symmetry.space_group_name_H-M   'P 1'
#
loop_
_entity.id
_entity.type
_entity.pdbx_description
1 polymer ?
#
loop_
_entity_poly.entity_id
_entity_poly.type
_entity_poly.pdbx_seq_one_letter_code
_entity_poly.pdbx_strand_id
1 'polypeptide(L)'
;MACAALSCKKATPTNIAGRYTAERPHGFERLELKTNGTYVQVFTNSTFARTNVGQWTFQPPTLTLKSALIFDDGFGRPATPIVTNDWQLKVRYLINIWVFEDRQNEPFSQVTPENQ
;
A
#
# COMPACT_ATOMS: atom_id res chain seq x y z
N MET A 1 9.24 32.43 -0.94
CA MET A 1 8.45 31.19 -1.06
C MET A 1 9.24 30.09 -0.39
N ALA A 2 8.68 29.48 0.65
CA ALA A 2 9.40 28.58 1.54
C ALA A 2 9.76 27.27 0.84
N CYS A 3 11.05 26.93 0.87
CA CYS A 3 11.56 25.63 0.45
C CYS A 3 11.12 24.61 1.52
N ALA A 4 10.10 23.81 1.22
CA ALA A 4 9.70 22.71 2.08
C ALA A 4 10.84 21.68 2.08
N ALA A 5 11.54 21.57 3.21
CA ALA A 5 12.52 20.52 3.43
C ALA A 5 11.80 19.17 3.33
N LEU A 6 11.91 18.52 2.16
CA LEU A 6 11.61 17.10 1.98
C LEU A 6 12.51 16.35 2.96
N SER A 7 11.95 15.97 4.11
CA SER A 7 12.64 15.18 5.13
C SER A 7 13.25 13.94 4.47
N CYS A 8 14.59 13.88 4.41
CA CYS A 8 15.38 12.75 3.92
C CYS A 8 15.31 11.54 4.87
N LYS A 9 14.12 11.15 5.32
CA LYS A 9 13.93 9.95 6.13
C LYS A 9 14.14 8.75 5.23
N LYS A 10 15.22 8.00 5.47
CA LYS A 10 15.49 6.77 4.73
C LYS A 10 14.50 5.69 5.18
N ALA A 11 13.76 5.14 4.22
CA ALA A 11 12.87 4.02 4.46
C ALA A 11 13.71 2.78 4.85
N THR A 12 13.23 2.06 5.86
CA THR A 12 13.78 0.78 6.33
C THR A 12 12.63 -0.20 6.53
N PRO A 13 12.86 -1.52 6.44
CA PRO A 13 11.80 -2.51 6.65
C PRO A 13 11.01 -2.29 7.95
N THR A 14 11.71 -1.90 9.02
CA THR A 14 11.09 -1.67 10.33
C THR A 14 10.22 -0.41 10.37
N ASN A 15 10.64 0.67 9.70
CA ASN A 15 9.95 1.95 9.81
C ASN A 15 8.77 2.11 8.83
N ILE A 16 8.72 1.28 7.77
CA ILE A 16 7.58 1.19 6.84
C ILE A 16 6.56 0.14 7.27
N ALA A 17 6.84 -0.65 8.32
CA ALA A 17 5.86 -1.54 8.89
C ALA A 17 4.72 -0.71 9.52
N GLY A 18 3.48 -1.14 9.34
CA GLY A 18 2.32 -0.38 9.76
C GLY A 18 1.06 -0.71 8.97
N ARG A 19 -0.01 0.02 9.28
CA ARG A 19 -1.29 -0.08 8.58
C ARG A 19 -1.40 1.05 7.57
N TYR A 20 -1.99 0.73 6.43
CA TYR A 20 -2.14 1.60 5.28
C TYR A 20 -3.53 1.39 4.69
N THR A 21 -4.10 2.44 4.13
CA THR A 21 -5.43 2.41 3.51
C THR A 21 -5.43 3.19 2.21
N ALA A 22 -6.21 2.72 1.24
CA ALA A 22 -6.50 3.43 0.01
C ALA A 22 -8.00 3.33 -0.30
N GLU A 23 -8.60 4.48 -0.61
CA GLU A 23 -9.92 4.51 -1.24
C GLU A 23 -9.75 4.28 -2.73
N ARG A 24 -10.53 3.35 -3.29
CA ARG A 24 -10.53 3.01 -4.70
C ARG A 24 -11.91 3.34 -5.28
N PRO A 25 -12.03 3.62 -6.59
CA PRO A 25 -13.33 3.89 -7.22
C PRO A 25 -14.39 2.79 -6.98
N HIS A 26 -13.94 1.55 -6.75
CA HIS A 26 -14.79 0.36 -6.63
C HIS A 26 -14.71 -0.31 -5.25
N GLY A 27 -14.10 0.32 -4.25
CA GLY A 27 -14.02 -0.23 -2.90
C GLY A 27 -12.98 0.42 -2.01
N PHE A 28 -12.69 -0.24 -0.90
CA PHE A 28 -11.72 0.18 0.08
C PHE A 28 -10.66 -0.90 0.27
N GLU A 29 -9.40 -0.50 0.29
CA GLU A 29 -8.27 -1.40 0.47
C GLU A 29 -7.49 -1.05 1.72
N ARG A 30 -7.20 -2.08 2.53
CA ARG A 30 -6.35 -2.00 3.72
C ARG A 30 -5.15 -2.93 3.54
N LEU A 31 -3.96 -2.40 3.81
CA LEU A 31 -2.71 -3.14 3.82
C LEU A 31 -2.04 -3.00 5.19
N GLU A 32 -1.68 -4.11 5.80
CA GLU A 32 -0.90 -4.13 7.05
C GLU A 32 0.43 -4.84 6.80
N LEU A 33 1.54 -4.10 6.89
CA LEU A 33 2.89 -4.65 6.83
C LEU A 33 3.38 -4.96 8.24
N LYS A 34 3.69 -6.23 8.49
CA LYS A 34 4.23 -6.69 9.78
C LYS A 34 5.75 -6.70 9.73
N THR A 35 6.39 -6.41 10.86
CA THR A 35 7.85 -6.36 11.01
C THR A 35 8.55 -7.69 10.75
N ASN A 36 7.82 -8.81 10.79
CA ASN A 36 8.32 -10.15 10.48
C ASN A 36 8.39 -10.47 8.97
N GLY A 37 8.16 -9.49 8.09
CA GLY A 37 8.19 -9.70 6.64
C GLY A 37 6.89 -10.23 6.02
N THR A 38 5.82 -10.36 6.81
CA THR A 38 4.49 -10.74 6.31
C THR A 38 3.58 -9.54 6.13
N TYR A 39 2.58 -9.65 5.23
CA TYR A 39 1.54 -8.64 5.08
C TYR A 39 0.14 -9.24 5.17
N VAL A 40 -0.83 -8.42 5.53
CA VAL A 40 -2.27 -8.71 5.40
C VAL A 40 -2.88 -7.65 4.49
N GLN A 41 -3.54 -8.09 3.43
CA GLN A 41 -4.27 -7.25 2.49
C GLN A 41 -5.76 -7.58 2.60
N VAL A 42 -6.59 -6.55 2.74
CA VAL A 42 -8.04 -6.68 2.77
C VAL A 42 -8.63 -5.71 1.77
N PHE A 43 -9.40 -6.22 0.83
CA PHE A 43 -10.22 -5.41 -0.06
C PHE A 43 -11.69 -5.64 0.27
N THR A 44 -12.44 -4.55 0.38
CA THR A 44 -13.87 -4.57 0.69
C THR A 44 -14.60 -3.70 -0.31
N ASN A 45 -15.68 -4.22 -0.90
CA ASN A 45 -16.64 -3.42 -1.66
C ASN A 45 -18.07 -3.68 -1.15
N SER A 46 -19.07 -3.14 -1.84
CA SER A 46 -20.49 -3.29 -1.46
C SER A 46 -21.01 -4.74 -1.51
N THR A 47 -20.30 -5.65 -2.17
CA THR A 47 -20.76 -7.01 -2.46
C THR A 47 -19.96 -8.11 -1.77
N PHE A 48 -18.68 -7.87 -1.48
CA PHE A 48 -17.82 -8.86 -0.84
C PHE A 48 -16.61 -8.22 -0.14
N ALA A 49 -15.97 -9.02 0.72
CA ALA A 49 -14.66 -8.76 1.27
C ALA A 49 -13.71 -9.92 0.93
N ARG A 50 -12.48 -9.60 0.53
CA ARG A 50 -11.41 -10.57 0.25
C ARG A 50 -10.20 -10.23 1.09
N THR A 51 -9.64 -11.25 1.74
CA THR A 51 -8.41 -11.14 2.53
C THR A 51 -7.33 -11.99 1.89
N ASN A 52 -6.10 -11.49 1.88
CA ASN A 52 -4.91 -12.22 1.48
C ASN A 52 -3.77 -11.97 2.47
N VAL A 53 -2.92 -12.98 2.60
CA VAL A 53 -1.75 -12.94 3.47
C VAL A 53 -0.56 -13.44 2.66
N GLY A 54 0.54 -12.71 2.71
CA GLY A 54 1.74 -13.08 1.97
C GLY A 54 3.00 -12.55 2.61
N GLN A 55 4.09 -12.64 1.86
CA GLN A 55 5.40 -12.11 2.24
C GLN A 55 5.65 -10.80 1.49
N TRP A 56 6.41 -9.89 2.11
CA TRP A 56 6.90 -8.71 1.43
C TRP A 56 8.41 -8.60 1.53
N THR A 57 9.00 -7.99 0.51
CA THR A 57 10.42 -7.62 0.50
C THR A 57 10.57 -6.14 0.24
N PHE A 58 11.62 -5.54 0.79
CA PHE A 58 11.87 -4.12 0.60
C PHE A 58 13.30 -3.88 0.13
N GLN A 59 13.38 -3.33 -1.08
CA GLN A 59 14.60 -2.87 -1.73
C GLN A 59 14.40 -1.38 -2.04
N PRO A 60 14.80 -0.47 -1.13
CA PRO A 60 14.46 0.94 -1.23
C PRO A 60 14.71 1.52 -2.63
N PRO A 61 13.75 2.29 -3.20
CA PRO A 61 12.48 2.73 -2.60
C PRO A 61 11.31 1.76 -2.83
N THR A 62 11.55 0.54 -3.31
CA THR A 62 10.53 -0.40 -3.78
C THR A 62 10.17 -1.42 -2.71
N LEU A 63 8.89 -1.44 -2.34
CA LEU A 63 8.24 -2.52 -1.60
C LEU A 63 7.63 -3.50 -2.61
N THR A 64 7.85 -4.80 -2.42
CA THR A 64 7.21 -5.83 -3.24
C THR A 64 6.38 -6.75 -2.36
N LEU A 65 5.07 -6.82 -2.61
CA LEU A 65 4.16 -7.77 -1.99
C LEU A 65 4.08 -9.01 -2.87
N LYS A 66 4.48 -10.17 -2.34
CA LYS A 66 4.44 -11.44 -3.07
C LYS A 66 3.02 -11.97 -3.13
N SER A 67 2.58 -12.35 -4.33
CA SER A 67 1.24 -12.91 -4.58
C SER A 67 0.10 -12.05 -3.99
N ALA A 68 0.21 -10.72 -4.10
CA ALA A 68 -0.83 -9.79 -3.67
C ALA A 68 -2.06 -9.90 -4.55
N LEU A 69 -3.24 -9.68 -3.97
CA LEU A 69 -4.48 -9.62 -4.72
C LEU A 69 -4.47 -8.36 -5.59
N ILE A 70 -4.73 -8.55 -6.87
CA ILE A 70 -4.87 -7.47 -7.84
C ILE A 70 -6.36 -7.30 -8.10
N PHE A 71 -6.91 -6.20 -7.56
CA PHE A 71 -8.33 -5.87 -7.68
C PHE A 71 -8.61 -4.82 -8.75
N ASP A 72 -7.58 -4.14 -9.24
CA ASP A 72 -7.63 -3.15 -10.32
C ASP A 72 -6.82 -3.64 -11.53
N ASP A 73 -7.33 -3.45 -12.74
CA ASP A 73 -6.67 -3.85 -13.99
C ASP A 73 -5.51 -2.94 -14.42
N GLY A 74 -5.22 -1.88 -13.67
CA GLY A 74 -4.23 -0.87 -14.04
C GLY A 74 -4.85 0.42 -14.61
N PHE A 75 -6.18 0.48 -14.76
CA PHE A 75 -6.92 1.60 -15.34
C PHE A 75 -8.11 2.06 -14.48
N GLY A 76 -8.13 1.73 -13.19
CA GLY A 76 -9.22 2.13 -12.28
C GLY A 76 -10.43 1.19 -12.36
N ARG A 77 -10.33 0.07 -13.10
CA ARG A 77 -11.45 -0.86 -13.31
C ARG A 77 -11.26 -2.14 -12.50
N PRO A 78 -12.36 -2.76 -12.02
CA PRO A 78 -12.29 -4.03 -11.31
C PRO A 78 -11.64 -5.13 -12.15
N ALA A 79 -10.58 -5.75 -11.63
CA ALA A 79 -9.96 -6.92 -12.24
C ALA A 79 -10.92 -8.13 -12.17
N THR A 80 -11.26 -8.69 -13.34
CA THR A 80 -12.11 -9.88 -13.46
C THR A 80 -11.44 -10.90 -14.39
N PRO A 81 -10.96 -12.06 -13.89
CA PRO A 81 -11.00 -12.51 -12.50
C PRO A 81 -9.99 -11.75 -11.61
N ILE A 82 -10.26 -11.72 -10.30
CA ILE A 82 -9.25 -11.30 -9.30
C ILE A 82 -8.15 -12.34 -9.30
N VAL A 83 -6.92 -11.91 -9.59
CA VAL A 83 -5.72 -12.76 -9.61
C VAL A 83 -4.74 -12.32 -8.55
N THR A 84 -3.82 -13.21 -8.19
CA THR A 84 -2.66 -12.86 -7.36
C THR A 84 -1.44 -12.62 -8.23
N ASN A 85 -0.72 -11.53 -8.00
CA ASN A 85 0.56 -11.25 -8.66
C ASN A 85 1.53 -10.53 -7.72
N ASP A 86 2.80 -10.47 -8.07
CA ASP A 86 3.76 -9.63 -7.37
C ASP A 86 3.41 -8.16 -7.61
N TRP A 87 3.13 -7.44 -6.53
CA TRP A 87 2.74 -6.05 -6.58
C TRP A 87 3.84 -5.16 -6.02
N GLN A 88 4.32 -4.25 -6.86
CA GLN A 88 5.37 -3.31 -6.52
C GLN A 88 4.78 -1.96 -6.18
N LEU A 89 5.18 -1.45 -5.02
CA LEU A 89 4.78 -0.19 -4.45
C LEU A 89 6.01 0.68 -4.21
N LYS A 90 5.93 1.97 -4.54
CA LYS A 90 6.99 2.94 -4.27
C LYS A 90 6.76 3.59 -2.93
N VAL A 91 7.75 3.52 -2.04
CA VAL A 91 7.68 4.13 -0.71
C VAL A 91 8.11 5.59 -0.79
N ARG A 92 7.29 6.48 -0.23
CA ARG A 92 7.59 7.90 -0.04
C ARG A 92 7.34 8.36 1.38
N TYR A 93 8.09 9.37 1.81
CA TYR A 93 7.82 10.09 3.05
C TYR A 93 7.27 11.46 2.71
N LEU A 94 6.00 11.70 3.02
CA LEU A 94 5.27 12.92 2.70
C LEU A 94 4.57 13.41 3.96
N ILE A 95 4.69 14.70 4.29
CA ILE A 95 3.95 15.33 5.41
C ILE A 95 4.01 14.48 6.69
N ASN A 96 5.23 14.03 7.06
CA ASN A 96 5.50 13.20 8.23
C ASN A 96 4.88 11.79 8.28
N ILE A 97 4.31 11.30 7.18
CA ILE A 97 3.79 9.93 7.06
C ILE A 97 4.49 9.16 5.94
N TRP A 98 4.48 7.83 6.05
CA TRP A 98 4.80 6.98 4.92
C TRP A 98 3.60 6.86 3.99
N VAL A 99 3.86 6.95 2.70
CA VAL A 99 2.88 6.72 1.64
C VAL A 99 3.44 5.67 0.70
N PHE A 100 2.60 4.73 0.26
CA PHE A 100 2.95 3.82 -0.81
C PHE A 100 2.20 4.22 -2.07
N GLU A 101 2.91 4.34 -3.19
CA GLU A 101 2.31 4.63 -4.49
C GLU A 101 2.34 3.36 -5.33
N ASP A 102 1.21 3.01 -5.94
CA ASP A 102 1.20 1.99 -6.98
C ASP A 102 1.70 2.52 -8.33
N ARG A 103 1.61 1.70 -9.39
CA ARG A 103 2.05 2.07 -10.74
C ARG A 103 1.26 3.24 -11.35
N GLN A 104 0.05 3.49 -10.86
CA GLN A 104 -0.80 4.61 -11.28
C GLN A 104 -0.52 5.87 -10.45
N ASN A 105 0.40 5.79 -9.48
CA ASN A 105 0.68 6.80 -8.46
C ASN A 105 -0.51 7.07 -7.53
N GLU A 106 -1.41 6.10 -7.37
CA GLU A 106 -2.48 6.22 -6.39
C GLU A 106 -1.93 5.93 -4.98
N PRO A 107 -2.22 6.80 -3.99
CA PRO A 107 -1.59 6.71 -2.68
C PRO A 107 -2.31 5.75 -1.73
N PHE A 108 -1.53 4.87 -1.10
CA PHE A 108 -1.84 4.20 0.16
C PHE A 108 -1.28 5.01 1.29
N SER A 109 -2.15 5.63 2.06
CA SER A 109 -1.74 6.48 3.18
C SER A 109 -1.58 5.64 4.44
N GLN A 110 -0.53 5.90 5.22
CA GLN A 110 -0.37 5.29 6.53
C GLN A 110 -1.53 5.70 7.44
N VAL A 111 -2.09 4.73 8.15
CA VAL A 111 -3.06 4.97 9.21
C VAL A 111 -2.31 5.49 10.44
N THR A 112 -2.59 6.73 10.81
CA THR A 112 -2.10 7.43 12.00
C THR A 112 -3.25 7.67 12.97
N PRO A 113 -3.00 8.04 14.24
CA PRO A 113 -4.07 8.39 15.17
C PRO A 113 -4.96 9.55 14.69
N GLU A 114 -4.49 10.36 13.73
CA GLU A 114 -5.20 11.52 13.19
C GLU A 114 -6.18 11.16 12.06
N ASN A 115 -6.12 9.93 11.52
CA ASN A 115 -6.98 9.47 10.42
C ASN A 115 -7.65 8.09 10.67
N GLN A 116 -7.68 7.65 11.93
CA GLN A 116 -8.54 6.53 12.40
C GLN A 116 -9.96 7.03 12.69
#